data_AF-A0A968B2I9-F1
#
_entry.id   AF-A0A968B2I9-F1
#
_cell.length_a   1.000
_cell.length_b   1.000
_cell.length_c   1.000
_cell.angle_alpha   90.00
_cell.angle_beta   90.00
_cell.angle_gamma   90.00
#
_symmetry.space_group_name_H-M   'P 1'
#
loop_
_entity.id
_entity.type
_entity.pdbx_description
1 polymer ?
#
loop_
_entity_poly.entity_id
_entity_poly.type
_entity_poly.pdbx_seq_one_letter_code
_entity_poly.pdbx_strand_id
1 'polypeptide(L)'
;MKQLILIFVIFTTSLFAEEPGDILSYAVHPASVEITCSNAEIRITAYAEDIVRMVVNPNGIVFNPLPVPELADSLSNFNFQIDDTPQALTISSSEYHIVCQKAPFSFILQNIAGDNLLALANNGLQWGTDFSEIKFAMQANDHFYGFGEKGIDLDRRGHAFGMRNQAIYGYNGPLPEMNINIPFFFSLQGYGMYYHMSYPGYFDMGEANPNSWLYRSGGESWMQFFVFVDDDPKTLLQSYTHLTGRTPLPPAWAMGFLQ
;
A
#
# COMPACT_ATOMS: atom_id res chain seq x y z
N MET A 1 -11.73 62.77 10.41
CA MET A 1 -10.79 61.67 10.05
C MET A 1 -11.62 60.53 9.50
N LYS A 2 -11.50 60.22 8.20
CA LYS A 2 -12.21 59.10 7.56
C LYS A 2 -11.40 57.83 7.81
N GLN A 3 -11.95 56.86 8.55
CA GLN A 3 -11.33 55.55 8.72
C GLN A 3 -11.50 54.75 7.41
N LEU A 4 -10.36 54.39 6.81
CA LEU A 4 -10.28 53.47 5.69
C LEU A 4 -10.34 52.05 6.27
N ILE A 5 -11.39 51.30 5.96
CA ILE A 5 -11.47 49.87 6.29
C ILE A 5 -10.76 49.12 5.17
N LEU A 6 -9.58 48.58 5.47
CA LEU A 6 -8.81 47.72 4.58
C LEU A 6 -9.35 46.29 4.72
N ILE A 7 -10.10 45.81 3.74
CA ILE A 7 -10.57 44.41 3.69
C ILE A 7 -9.42 43.57 3.13
N PHE A 8 -8.74 42.83 4.01
CA PHE A 8 -7.82 41.76 3.62
C PHE A 8 -8.65 40.56 3.17
N VAL A 9 -8.73 40.32 1.86
CA VAL A 9 -9.23 39.05 1.32
C VAL A 9 -8.08 38.06 1.44
N ILE A 10 -8.10 37.24 2.48
CA ILE A 10 -7.21 36.09 2.61
C ILE A 10 -7.75 35.02 1.65
N PHE A 11 -7.10 34.84 0.50
CA PHE A 11 -7.27 33.61 -0.28
C PHE A 11 -6.63 32.48 0.52
N THR A 12 -7.43 31.77 1.31
CA THR A 12 -7.04 30.45 1.78
C THR A 12 -7.15 29.52 0.57
N THR A 13 -6.04 29.27 -0.12
CA THR A 13 -5.93 28.06 -0.93
C THR A 13 -5.98 26.90 0.06
N SER A 14 -7.16 26.36 0.27
CA SER A 14 -7.31 25.01 0.81
C SER A 14 -6.52 24.09 -0.11
N LEU A 15 -5.38 23.57 0.37
CA LEU A 15 -4.71 22.42 -0.24
C LEU A 15 -5.70 21.26 -0.13
N PHE A 16 -6.53 21.07 -1.15
CA PHE A 16 -7.36 19.88 -1.24
C PHE A 16 -6.47 18.71 -1.63
N ALA A 17 -6.60 17.60 -0.91
CA ALA A 17 -6.03 16.34 -1.37
C ALA A 17 -6.78 15.94 -2.66
N GLU A 18 -6.02 15.60 -3.69
CA GLU A 18 -6.56 15.12 -4.97
C GLU A 18 -6.78 13.60 -4.91
N GLU A 19 -7.71 13.12 -5.75
CA GLU A 19 -8.12 11.72 -5.86
C GLU A 19 -8.07 11.30 -7.34
N PRO A 20 -8.00 9.99 -7.66
CA PRO A 20 -7.92 9.52 -9.06
C PRO A 20 -9.03 10.02 -9.98
N GLY A 21 -10.24 10.23 -9.45
CA GLY A 21 -11.42 10.55 -10.26
C GLY A 21 -11.95 9.32 -10.99
N ASP A 22 -12.57 9.51 -12.15
CA ASP A 22 -13.20 8.42 -12.91
C ASP A 22 -12.17 7.69 -13.79
N ILE A 23 -12.39 6.40 -14.04
CA ILE A 23 -11.67 5.64 -15.07
C ILE A 23 -12.14 6.11 -16.45
N LEU A 24 -11.20 6.60 -17.26
CA LEU A 24 -11.45 7.08 -18.62
C LEU A 24 -11.14 5.99 -19.67
N SER A 25 -10.08 5.22 -19.45
CA SER A 25 -9.63 4.15 -20.35
C SER A 25 -8.70 3.19 -19.63
N TYR A 26 -8.43 2.04 -20.26
CA TYR A 26 -7.36 1.14 -19.83
C TYR A 26 -6.64 0.54 -21.04
N ALA A 27 -5.40 0.12 -20.84
CA ALA A 27 -4.59 -0.64 -21.78
C ALA A 27 -4.10 -1.93 -21.10
N VAL A 28 -4.16 -3.03 -21.85
CA VAL A 28 -3.70 -4.34 -21.38
C VAL A 28 -2.36 -4.65 -22.03
N HIS A 29 -1.41 -5.07 -21.21
CA HIS A 29 -0.07 -5.47 -21.60
C HIS A 29 0.24 -6.85 -20.99
N PRO A 30 1.29 -7.55 -21.45
CA PRO A 30 1.75 -8.77 -20.79
C PRO A 30 2.04 -8.50 -19.31
N ALA A 31 1.44 -9.28 -18.42
CA ALA A 31 1.51 -9.14 -16.97
C ALA A 31 1.10 -7.78 -16.38
N SER A 32 0.53 -6.84 -17.14
CA SER A 32 0.08 -5.56 -16.58
C SER A 32 -1.17 -4.97 -17.22
N VAL A 33 -1.91 -4.21 -16.42
CA VAL A 33 -3.03 -3.37 -16.86
C VAL A 33 -2.74 -1.94 -16.44
N GLU A 34 -2.82 -1.03 -17.39
CA GLU A 34 -2.69 0.41 -17.16
C GLU A 34 -4.07 1.04 -17.24
N ILE A 35 -4.48 1.72 -16.18
CA ILE A 35 -5.77 2.39 -16.05
C ILE A 35 -5.49 3.89 -16.05
N THR A 36 -6.11 4.61 -16.99
CA THR A 36 -6.07 6.07 -17.04
C THR A 36 -7.31 6.61 -16.34
N CYS A 37 -7.10 7.31 -15.23
CA CYS A 37 -8.15 8.03 -14.51
C CYS A 37 -8.08 9.54 -14.82
N SER A 38 -9.09 10.30 -14.42
CA SER A 38 -9.14 11.76 -14.62
C SER A 38 -7.90 12.50 -14.10
N ASN A 39 -7.36 12.08 -12.96
CA ASN A 39 -6.27 12.78 -12.28
C ASN A 39 -5.03 11.90 -12.03
N ALA A 40 -5.03 10.63 -12.46
CA ALA A 40 -3.90 9.72 -12.23
C ALA A 40 -3.84 8.59 -13.27
N GLU A 41 -2.65 8.03 -13.41
CA GLU A 41 -2.42 6.73 -14.04
C GLU A 41 -2.20 5.67 -12.96
N ILE A 42 -2.92 4.55 -13.07
CA ILE A 42 -2.79 3.41 -12.16
C ILE A 42 -2.29 2.21 -12.94
N ARG A 43 -1.15 1.67 -12.55
CA ARG A 43 -0.59 0.46 -13.17
C ARG A 43 -0.67 -0.69 -12.19
N ILE A 44 -1.33 -1.77 -12.63
CA ILE A 44 -1.41 -3.04 -11.92
C ILE A 44 -0.52 -4.03 -12.67
N THR A 45 0.44 -4.65 -11.99
CA THR A 45 1.40 -5.57 -12.59
C THR A 45 1.47 -6.85 -11.77
N ALA A 46 1.24 -8.00 -12.40
CA ALA A 46 1.54 -9.28 -11.78
C ALA A 46 3.05 -9.47 -11.69
N TYR A 47 3.51 -9.79 -10.49
CA TYR A 47 4.92 -10.01 -10.16
C TYR A 47 5.21 -11.47 -9.79
N ALA A 48 4.16 -12.22 -9.48
CA ALA A 48 4.04 -13.68 -9.46
C ALA A 48 2.53 -13.99 -9.58
N GLU A 49 2.13 -15.26 -9.51
CA GLU A 49 0.70 -15.62 -9.52
C GLU A 49 -0.04 -15.02 -8.31
N ASP A 50 0.64 -14.90 -7.17
CA ASP A 50 0.14 -14.44 -5.86
C ASP A 50 0.63 -13.04 -5.46
N ILE A 51 1.49 -12.40 -6.27
CA ILE A 51 2.07 -11.08 -5.98
C ILE A 51 1.61 -10.07 -7.03
N VAL A 52 0.91 -9.03 -6.58
CA VAL A 52 0.52 -7.90 -7.43
C VAL A 52 1.21 -6.62 -6.98
N ARG A 53 1.81 -5.90 -7.92
CA ARG A 53 2.32 -4.54 -7.74
C ARG A 53 1.26 -3.54 -8.21
N MET A 54 0.97 -2.55 -7.39
CA MET A 54 0.16 -1.40 -7.77
C MET A 54 1.00 -0.13 -7.68
N VAL A 55 0.95 0.67 -8.74
CA VAL A 55 1.51 2.02 -8.80
C VAL A 55 0.37 2.97 -9.07
N VAL A 56 0.24 4.02 -8.26
CA VAL A 56 -0.67 5.14 -8.50
C VAL A 56 0.19 6.37 -8.72
N ASN A 57 0.12 6.95 -9.91
CA ASN A 57 0.90 8.10 -10.31
C ASN A 57 -0.03 9.26 -10.71
N PRO A 58 -0.11 10.34 -9.94
CA PRO A 58 -0.92 11.49 -10.32
C PRO A 58 -0.45 12.14 -11.64
N ASN A 59 -1.40 12.71 -12.37
CA ASN A 59 -1.13 13.34 -13.66
C ASN A 59 -0.13 14.50 -13.51
N GLY A 60 0.89 14.53 -14.36
CA GLY A 60 1.93 15.57 -14.32
C GLY A 60 2.99 15.38 -13.24
N ILE A 61 2.89 14.34 -12.41
CA ILE A 61 3.93 13.97 -11.44
C ILE A 61 4.94 13.04 -12.11
N VAL A 62 6.23 13.33 -11.90
CA VAL A 62 7.32 12.48 -12.38
C VAL A 62 7.44 11.28 -11.47
N PHE A 63 7.16 10.09 -12.01
CA PHE A 63 7.34 8.84 -11.29
C PHE A 63 8.82 8.44 -11.26
N ASN A 64 9.42 8.43 -10.07
CA ASN A 64 10.83 8.06 -9.85
C ASN A 64 10.96 7.04 -8.71
N PRO A 65 10.54 5.78 -8.92
CA PRO A 65 10.51 4.78 -7.88
C PRO A 65 11.90 4.27 -7.51
N LEU A 66 12.00 3.65 -6.34
CA LEU A 66 13.13 2.79 -6.01
C LEU A 66 13.21 1.60 -7.00
N PRO A 67 14.41 1.04 -7.22
CA PRO A 67 14.56 -0.17 -8.00
C PRO A 67 13.76 -1.32 -7.38
N VAL A 68 12.94 -1.97 -8.21
CA VAL A 68 12.36 -3.27 -7.92
C VAL A 68 13.21 -4.35 -8.58
N PRO A 69 13.16 -5.62 -8.14
CA PRO A 69 13.78 -6.69 -8.91
C PRO A 69 13.22 -6.73 -10.34
N GLU A 70 13.83 -7.50 -11.24
CA GLU A 70 13.21 -7.76 -12.53
C GLU A 70 12.11 -8.82 -12.38
N LEU A 71 11.09 -8.74 -13.25
CA LEU A 71 10.07 -9.77 -13.35
C LEU A 71 10.74 -11.09 -13.74
N ALA A 72 10.34 -12.19 -13.10
CA ALA A 72 10.80 -13.51 -13.51
C ALA A 72 10.35 -13.81 -14.95
N ASP A 73 11.21 -14.48 -15.74
CA ASP A 73 10.90 -14.90 -17.11
C ASP A 73 9.61 -15.74 -17.21
N SER A 74 9.21 -16.41 -16.12
CA SER A 74 7.98 -17.21 -16.01
C SER A 74 6.70 -16.39 -16.23
N LEU A 75 6.75 -15.07 -16.10
CA LEU A 75 5.60 -14.18 -16.32
C LEU A 75 5.47 -13.69 -17.76
N SER A 76 6.39 -14.06 -18.64
CA SER A 76 6.34 -13.70 -20.07
C SER A 76 5.04 -14.11 -20.77
N ASN A 77 4.35 -15.14 -20.26
CA ASN A 77 3.05 -15.62 -20.76
C ASN A 77 1.87 -15.29 -19.81
N PHE A 78 2.13 -14.60 -18.70
CA PHE A 78 1.06 -14.24 -17.77
C PHE A 78 0.18 -13.16 -18.40
N ASN A 79 -1.12 -13.42 -18.45
CA ASN A 79 -2.11 -12.46 -18.93
C ASN A 79 -3.29 -12.43 -17.96
N PHE A 80 -3.67 -11.22 -17.56
CA PHE A 80 -4.89 -11.01 -16.81
C PHE A 80 -6.11 -11.32 -17.68
N GLN A 81 -7.11 -11.96 -17.08
CA GLN A 81 -8.45 -12.02 -17.67
C GLN A 81 -9.17 -10.72 -17.31
N ILE A 82 -9.74 -10.05 -18.31
CA ILE A 82 -10.40 -8.76 -18.16
C ILE A 82 -11.89 -8.94 -18.41
N ASP A 83 -12.70 -8.51 -17.46
CA ASP A 83 -14.13 -8.32 -17.62
C ASP A 83 -14.48 -6.85 -17.47
N ASP A 84 -15.14 -6.29 -18.48
CA ASP A 84 -15.37 -4.86 -18.61
C ASP A 84 -16.86 -4.57 -18.71
N THR A 85 -17.40 -3.97 -17.65
CA THR A 85 -18.81 -3.58 -17.55
C THR A 85 -18.94 -2.05 -17.51
N PRO A 86 -20.16 -1.49 -17.69
CA PRO A 86 -20.35 -0.05 -17.55
C PRO A 86 -19.97 0.50 -16.15
N GLN A 87 -20.04 -0.32 -15.10
CA GLN A 87 -19.82 0.09 -13.71
C GLN A 87 -18.41 -0.23 -13.19
N ALA A 88 -17.82 -1.33 -13.65
CA ALA A 88 -16.57 -1.86 -13.12
C ALA A 88 -15.69 -2.52 -14.19
N LEU A 89 -14.38 -2.45 -13.97
CA LEU A 89 -13.34 -3.18 -14.67
C LEU A 89 -12.77 -4.23 -13.72
N THR A 90 -12.95 -5.51 -14.03
CA THR A 90 -12.45 -6.62 -13.21
C THR A 90 -11.21 -7.22 -13.87
N ILE A 91 -10.11 -7.29 -13.11
CA ILE A 91 -8.80 -7.80 -13.53
C ILE A 91 -8.52 -9.07 -12.72
N SER A 92 -8.44 -10.22 -13.40
CA SER A 92 -8.38 -11.53 -12.73
C SER A 92 -7.12 -12.31 -13.07
N SER A 93 -6.52 -12.93 -12.06
CA SER A 93 -5.46 -13.95 -12.17
C SER A 93 -6.00 -15.33 -11.81
N SER A 94 -5.11 -16.32 -11.62
CA SER A 94 -5.46 -17.63 -11.03
C SER A 94 -5.64 -17.59 -9.52
N GLU A 95 -5.16 -16.54 -8.83
CA GLU A 95 -5.15 -16.46 -7.36
C GLU A 95 -6.06 -15.36 -6.80
N TYR A 96 -6.41 -14.34 -7.60
CA TYR A 96 -7.18 -13.19 -7.13
C TYR A 96 -7.97 -12.46 -8.22
N HIS A 97 -8.93 -11.64 -7.78
CA HIS A 97 -9.64 -10.67 -8.59
C HIS A 97 -9.43 -9.26 -8.05
N ILE A 98 -9.16 -8.29 -8.92
CA ILE A 98 -9.15 -6.86 -8.59
C ILE A 98 -10.33 -6.22 -9.31
N VAL A 99 -11.36 -5.84 -8.56
CA VAL A 99 -12.57 -5.21 -9.08
C VAL A 99 -12.43 -3.69 -8.93
N CYS A 100 -12.21 -2.99 -10.04
CA CYS A 100 -12.09 -1.54 -10.08
C CYS A 100 -13.43 -0.88 -10.44
N GLN A 101 -14.02 -0.11 -9.53
CA GLN A 101 -15.17 0.74 -9.84
C GLN A 101 -14.73 1.89 -10.75
N LYS A 102 -15.55 2.24 -11.76
CA LYS A 102 -15.18 3.24 -12.76
C LYS A 102 -15.46 4.69 -12.36
N ALA A 103 -16.50 4.95 -11.57
CA ALA A 103 -16.93 6.32 -11.27
C ALA A 103 -17.48 6.46 -9.83
N PRO A 104 -16.73 7.07 -8.89
CA PRO A 104 -15.30 7.35 -8.98
C PRO A 104 -14.48 6.05 -8.90
N PHE A 105 -13.18 6.13 -9.21
CA PHE A 105 -12.24 5.03 -9.02
C PHE A 105 -12.25 4.54 -7.56
N SER A 106 -12.43 3.25 -7.41
CA SER A 106 -12.18 2.50 -6.17
C SER A 106 -11.77 1.09 -6.56
N PHE A 107 -11.16 0.32 -5.66
CA PHE A 107 -10.91 -1.09 -5.92
C PHE A 107 -11.17 -1.97 -4.71
N ILE A 108 -11.51 -3.22 -5.02
CA ILE A 108 -11.60 -4.32 -4.06
C ILE A 108 -10.74 -5.46 -4.59
N LEU A 109 -9.84 -5.97 -3.75
CA LEU A 109 -9.12 -7.21 -3.97
C LEU A 109 -9.91 -8.36 -3.34
N GLN A 110 -10.15 -9.40 -4.13
CA GLN A 110 -10.86 -10.60 -3.73
C GLN A 110 -10.01 -11.84 -3.97
N ASN A 111 -10.22 -12.89 -3.16
CA ASN A 111 -9.72 -14.22 -3.47
C ASN A 111 -10.51 -14.84 -4.65
N ILE A 112 -10.08 -16.00 -5.12
CA ILE A 112 -10.79 -16.76 -6.17
C ILE A 112 -12.22 -17.20 -5.81
N ALA A 113 -12.55 -17.25 -4.52
CA ALA A 113 -13.91 -17.56 -4.05
C ALA A 113 -14.85 -16.34 -4.11
N GLY A 114 -14.30 -15.13 -4.34
CA GLY A 114 -15.03 -13.87 -4.38
C GLY A 114 -15.14 -13.18 -3.02
N ASP A 115 -14.45 -13.66 -1.98
CA ASP A 115 -14.41 -13.00 -0.68
C ASP A 115 -13.51 -11.77 -0.75
N ASN A 116 -13.98 -10.67 -0.16
CA ASN A 116 -13.22 -9.41 -0.11
C ASN A 116 -12.06 -9.53 0.89
N LEU A 117 -10.83 -9.49 0.39
CA LEU A 117 -9.61 -9.47 1.20
C LEU A 117 -9.25 -8.05 1.63
N LEU A 118 -9.33 -7.10 0.68
CA LEU A 118 -8.93 -5.71 0.88
C LEU A 118 -9.82 -4.78 0.06
N ALA A 119 -10.48 -3.82 0.71
CA ALA A 119 -11.39 -2.89 0.06
C ALA A 119 -10.97 -1.44 0.33
N LEU A 120 -10.76 -0.66 -0.74
CA LEU A 120 -10.42 0.75 -0.61
C LEU A 120 -11.56 1.48 0.11
N ALA A 121 -11.22 2.29 1.12
CA ALA A 121 -12.21 3.08 1.82
C ALA A 121 -12.71 4.24 0.95
N ASN A 122 -13.81 4.88 1.34
CA ASN A 122 -14.22 6.14 0.74
C ASN A 122 -13.10 7.18 0.89
N ASN A 123 -12.79 7.86 -0.21
CA ASN A 123 -11.67 8.78 -0.31
C ASN A 123 -10.38 8.10 0.18
N GLY A 124 -10.21 6.84 -0.24
CA GLY A 124 -9.17 5.96 0.24
C GLY A 124 -7.87 6.07 -0.52
N LEU A 125 -7.82 6.81 -1.63
CA LEU A 125 -6.60 7.11 -2.37
C LEU A 125 -6.51 8.62 -2.54
N GLN A 126 -5.54 9.23 -1.89
CA GLN A 126 -5.39 10.68 -1.86
C GLN A 126 -3.92 11.10 -1.96
N TRP A 127 -3.66 12.27 -2.52
CA TRP A 127 -2.32 12.88 -2.51
C TRP A 127 -2.39 14.39 -2.43
N GLY A 128 -1.28 14.99 -2.02
CA GLY A 128 -1.03 16.43 -2.14
C GLY A 128 0.36 16.67 -2.74
N THR A 129 0.86 17.89 -2.61
CA THR A 129 2.16 18.30 -3.16
C THR A 129 3.33 17.44 -2.69
N ASP A 130 3.26 16.93 -1.47
CA ASP A 130 4.38 16.36 -0.72
C ASP A 130 3.93 15.21 0.20
N PHE A 131 2.80 14.58 -0.12
CA PHE A 131 2.34 13.35 0.54
C PHE A 131 1.45 12.52 -0.37
N SER A 132 1.36 11.24 -0.06
CA SER A 132 0.39 10.30 -0.60
C SER A 132 -0.21 9.46 0.54
N GLU A 133 -1.48 9.13 0.44
CA GLU A 133 -2.22 8.36 1.44
C GLU A 133 -3.07 7.30 0.76
N ILE A 134 -3.04 6.10 1.34
CA ILE A 134 -4.00 5.05 1.02
C ILE A 134 -4.68 4.54 2.29
N LYS A 135 -5.98 4.32 2.23
CA LYS A 135 -6.84 3.94 3.36
C LYS A 135 -7.84 2.89 2.91
N PHE A 136 -8.00 1.88 3.75
CA PHE A 136 -8.82 0.71 3.50
C PHE A 136 -9.84 0.51 4.60
N ALA A 137 -10.98 -0.07 4.25
CA ALA A 137 -11.97 -0.49 5.24
C ALA A 137 -11.42 -1.66 6.06
N MET A 138 -11.73 -1.67 7.36
CA MET A 138 -11.41 -2.77 8.27
C MET A 138 -12.66 -3.54 8.67
N GLN A 139 -12.52 -4.87 8.73
CA GLN A 139 -13.48 -5.75 9.37
C GLN A 139 -13.18 -5.87 10.87
N ALA A 140 -14.15 -6.34 11.64
CA ALA A 140 -14.03 -6.44 13.10
C ALA A 140 -12.94 -7.43 13.54
N ASN A 141 -12.66 -8.43 12.71
CA ASN A 141 -11.68 -9.50 12.92
C ASN A 141 -10.38 -9.28 12.13
N ASP A 142 -10.14 -8.09 11.57
CA ASP A 142 -8.85 -7.77 10.96
C ASP A 142 -7.77 -7.66 12.03
N HIS A 143 -6.73 -8.48 11.89
CA HIS A 143 -5.54 -8.51 12.74
C HIS A 143 -4.30 -8.38 11.86
N PHE A 144 -3.32 -7.61 12.33
CA PHE A 144 -2.16 -7.25 11.50
C PHE A 144 -0.84 -7.54 12.20
N TYR A 145 0.11 -8.10 11.46
CA TYR A 145 1.40 -8.53 11.99
C TYR A 145 2.56 -8.13 11.08
N GLY A 146 3.68 -7.73 11.68
CA GLY A 146 4.88 -7.30 10.95
C GLY A 146 5.36 -5.92 11.40
N PHE A 147 5.66 -5.07 10.41
CA PHE A 147 6.14 -3.69 10.54
C PHE A 147 7.59 -3.53 11.03
N GLY A 148 8.37 -4.62 11.01
CA GLY A 148 9.73 -4.66 11.54
C GLY A 148 9.78 -4.66 13.06
N GLU A 149 10.73 -3.94 13.62
CA GLU A 149 10.94 -3.85 15.07
C GLU A 149 9.94 -2.86 15.68
N LYS A 150 9.14 -3.35 16.63
CA LYS A 150 8.15 -2.58 17.40
C LYS A 150 8.07 -3.14 18.81
N GLY A 151 8.16 -2.26 19.81
CA GLY A 151 8.01 -2.60 21.23
C GLY A 151 6.58 -2.41 21.72
N ILE A 152 5.59 -2.78 20.92
CA ILE A 152 4.16 -2.78 21.24
C ILE A 152 3.58 -4.18 21.00
N ASP A 153 2.31 -4.40 21.34
CA ASP A 153 1.63 -5.70 21.23
C ASP A 153 1.72 -6.30 19.82
N LEU A 154 1.90 -7.62 19.73
CA LEU A 154 2.18 -8.32 18.47
C LEU A 154 1.14 -8.04 17.39
N ASP A 155 -0.14 -8.06 17.76
CA ASP A 155 -1.23 -7.60 16.91
C ASP A 155 -1.24 -6.08 16.84
N ARG A 156 -1.18 -5.52 15.64
CA ARG A 156 -1.12 -4.08 15.44
C ARG A 156 -2.49 -3.41 15.36
N ARG A 157 -3.59 -4.16 15.39
CA ARG A 157 -4.94 -3.58 15.39
C ARG A 157 -5.09 -2.58 16.56
N GLY A 158 -5.55 -1.36 16.26
CA GLY A 158 -5.76 -0.31 17.25
C GLY A 158 -4.52 0.50 17.62
N HIS A 159 -3.40 0.30 16.91
CA HIS A 159 -2.19 1.09 17.07
C HIS A 159 -1.88 1.94 15.84
N ALA A 160 -1.28 3.10 16.04
CA ALA A 160 -0.64 3.88 14.98
C ALA A 160 0.84 4.16 15.31
N PHE A 161 1.64 4.28 14.25
CA PHE A 161 3.09 4.43 14.37
C PHE A 161 3.75 4.90 13.06
N GLY A 162 4.83 5.66 13.18
CA GLY A 162 5.67 6.06 12.06
C GLY A 162 6.51 4.92 11.49
N MET A 163 6.88 5.08 10.22
CA MET A 163 7.88 4.29 9.52
C MET A 163 9.13 5.14 9.34
N ARG A 164 9.87 5.34 10.42
CA ARG A 164 11.12 6.09 10.42
C ARG A 164 12.12 5.47 11.39
N ASN A 165 13.29 5.11 10.87
CA ASN A 165 14.36 4.57 11.71
C ASN A 165 14.85 5.65 12.67
N GLN A 166 14.70 5.38 13.96
CA GLN A 166 15.13 6.26 15.03
C GLN A 166 15.89 5.47 16.09
N ALA A 167 17.10 5.91 16.39
CA ALA A 167 17.86 5.39 17.52
C ALA A 167 17.17 5.81 18.82
N ILE A 168 16.82 4.82 19.64
CA ILE A 168 16.27 5.04 20.97
C ILE A 168 17.16 4.27 21.95
N TYR A 169 17.72 4.95 22.94
CA TYR A 169 18.64 4.34 23.91
C TYR A 169 17.93 4.13 25.24
N GLY A 170 18.24 3.02 25.93
CA GLY A 170 17.68 2.74 27.26
C GLY A 170 16.17 2.49 27.23
N TYR A 171 15.71 1.65 26.30
CA TYR A 171 14.31 1.32 26.06
C TYR A 171 13.51 1.08 27.35
N ASN A 172 12.35 1.73 27.44
CA ASN A 172 11.40 1.56 28.53
C ASN A 172 9.97 1.80 28.02
N GLY A 173 9.04 0.94 28.40
CA GLY A 173 7.63 1.04 28.01
C GLY A 173 7.35 0.67 26.55
N PRO A 174 6.12 0.94 26.07
CA PRO A 174 5.73 0.68 24.69
C PRO A 174 6.48 1.59 23.71
N LEU A 175 7.02 0.99 22.64
CA LEU A 175 7.83 1.66 21.63
C LEU A 175 7.26 1.43 20.23
N PRO A 176 6.29 2.26 19.79
CA PRO A 176 5.69 2.16 18.47
C PRO A 176 6.67 2.44 17.32
N GLU A 177 7.78 3.14 17.58
CA GLU A 177 8.84 3.39 16.60
C GLU A 177 10.17 2.93 17.20
N MET A 178 10.99 2.24 16.40
CA MET A 178 12.29 1.70 16.84
C MET A 178 13.35 1.86 15.74
N ASN A 179 14.48 1.16 15.87
CA ASN A 179 15.63 1.36 14.99
C ASN A 179 15.37 0.85 13.57
N ILE A 180 14.58 -0.23 13.44
CA ILE A 180 14.35 -0.93 12.18
C ILE A 180 12.86 -0.96 11.87
N ASN A 181 12.44 -0.13 10.93
CA ASN A 181 11.07 -0.08 10.43
C ASN A 181 11.03 -0.69 9.04
N ILE A 182 10.21 -1.73 8.86
CA ILE A 182 10.03 -2.42 7.59
C ILE A 182 8.56 -2.29 7.24
N PRO A 183 8.17 -1.58 6.17
CA PRO A 183 6.77 -1.32 5.85
C PRO A 183 6.11 -2.53 5.15
N PHE A 184 6.30 -3.71 5.72
CA PHE A 184 5.67 -4.98 5.34
C PHE A 184 4.83 -5.50 6.51
N PHE A 185 3.62 -5.93 6.23
CA PHE A 185 2.77 -6.64 7.17
C PHE A 185 1.91 -7.68 6.46
N PHE A 186 1.30 -8.58 7.23
CA PHE A 186 0.24 -9.45 6.75
C PHE A 186 -0.99 -9.39 7.65
N SER A 187 -2.13 -9.67 7.05
CA SER A 187 -3.44 -9.80 7.68
C SER A 187 -3.87 -11.26 7.69
N LEU A 188 -4.63 -11.65 8.71
CA LEU A 188 -5.28 -12.98 8.75
C LEU A 188 -6.46 -13.11 7.79
N GLN A 189 -6.80 -12.04 7.06
CA GLN A 189 -7.77 -12.06 5.97
C GLN A 189 -7.19 -12.57 4.64
N GLY A 190 -6.02 -13.21 4.65
CA GLY A 190 -5.44 -13.83 3.46
C GLY A 190 -4.66 -12.89 2.55
N TYR A 191 -4.05 -11.83 3.11
CA TYR A 191 -3.20 -10.94 2.32
C TYR A 191 -2.01 -10.36 3.09
N GLY A 192 -0.94 -10.05 2.37
CA GLY A 192 0.20 -9.26 2.83
C GLY A 192 0.32 -7.97 2.05
N MET A 193 0.92 -6.93 2.64
CA MET A 193 1.23 -5.68 1.94
C MET A 193 2.63 -5.21 2.26
N TYR A 194 3.34 -4.77 1.22
CA TYR A 194 4.64 -4.12 1.32
C TYR A 194 4.62 -2.78 0.59
N TYR A 195 4.81 -1.68 1.33
CA TYR A 195 4.94 -0.36 0.73
C TYR A 195 6.37 -0.12 0.29
N HIS A 196 6.56 0.03 -1.02
CA HIS A 196 7.88 0.17 -1.62
C HIS A 196 8.23 1.64 -1.81
N MET A 197 8.37 2.34 -0.70
CA MET A 197 8.73 3.76 -0.62
C MET A 197 9.75 3.95 0.51
N SER A 198 10.79 4.77 0.28
CA SER A 198 11.84 5.07 1.28
C SER A 198 11.60 6.33 2.10
N TYR A 199 10.49 7.02 1.86
CA TYR A 199 10.16 8.25 2.58
C TYR A 199 9.59 7.92 3.97
N PRO A 200 9.64 8.87 4.92
CA PRO A 200 8.97 8.70 6.21
C PRO A 200 7.49 8.40 6.00
N GLY A 201 7.06 7.25 6.52
CA GLY A 201 5.67 6.81 6.46
C GLY A 201 4.98 6.89 7.82
N TYR A 202 3.68 6.63 7.82
CA TYR A 202 2.85 6.53 9.01
C TYR A 202 1.74 5.52 8.75
N PHE A 203 1.60 4.54 9.63
CA PHE A 203 0.47 3.63 9.64
C PHE A 203 -0.46 3.99 10.79
N ASP A 204 -1.76 3.97 10.53
CA ASP A 204 -2.80 3.88 11.55
C ASP A 204 -3.60 2.62 11.29
N MET A 205 -3.49 1.65 12.20
CA MET A 205 -4.10 0.33 12.08
C MET A 205 -5.43 0.25 12.86
N GLY A 206 -6.17 1.36 12.86
CA GLY A 206 -7.48 1.48 13.50
C GLY A 206 -7.46 2.16 14.88
N GLU A 207 -6.41 2.92 15.19
CA GLU A 207 -6.34 3.74 16.40
C GLU A 207 -7.29 4.94 16.30
N ALA A 208 -7.25 5.70 15.19
CA ALA A 208 -8.15 6.83 14.99
C ALA A 208 -9.57 6.41 14.60
N ASN A 209 -9.71 5.32 13.83
CA ASN A 209 -11.01 4.79 13.41
C ASN A 209 -10.95 3.25 13.35
N PRO A 210 -11.68 2.52 14.21
CA PRO A 210 -11.60 1.06 14.27
C PRO A 210 -12.16 0.34 13.02
N ASN A 211 -12.77 1.08 12.09
CA ASN A 211 -13.32 0.58 10.83
C ASN A 211 -12.42 0.88 9.61
N SER A 212 -11.22 1.41 9.80
CA SER A 212 -10.28 1.64 8.70
C SER A 212 -8.84 1.66 9.16
N TRP A 213 -7.94 1.18 8.31
CA TRP A 213 -6.51 1.42 8.46
C TRP A 213 -6.02 2.29 7.30
N LEU A 214 -4.93 3.03 7.51
CA LEU A 214 -4.30 3.83 6.47
C LEU A 214 -2.79 3.77 6.54
N TYR A 215 -2.17 4.02 5.40
CA TYR A 215 -0.77 4.36 5.27
C TYR A 215 -0.64 5.73 4.60
N ARG A 216 0.16 6.61 5.20
CA ARG A 216 0.55 7.89 4.62
C ARG A 216 2.06 7.92 4.44
N SER A 217 2.53 8.26 3.25
CA SER A 217 3.93 8.56 2.97
C SER A 217 4.11 10.06 2.82
N GLY A 218 5.14 10.63 3.44
CA GLY A 218 5.62 11.96 3.09
C GLY A 218 6.46 11.94 1.81
N GLY A 219 6.75 13.11 1.26
CA GLY A 219 7.76 13.35 0.23
C GLY A 219 7.25 13.34 -1.20
N GLU A 220 6.42 12.38 -1.59
CA GLU A 220 5.97 12.19 -2.98
C GLU A 220 4.46 11.99 -3.08
N SER A 221 3.86 12.50 -4.16
CA SER A 221 2.44 12.35 -4.48
C SER A 221 2.10 10.99 -5.08
N TRP A 222 3.06 10.34 -5.76
CA TRP A 222 2.89 8.98 -6.26
C TRP A 222 3.04 7.97 -5.12
N MET A 223 2.50 6.77 -5.32
CA MET A 223 2.67 5.67 -4.39
C MET A 223 2.89 4.35 -5.13
N GLN A 224 3.62 3.45 -4.47
CA GLN A 224 3.89 2.11 -4.96
C GLN A 224 3.84 1.12 -3.81
N PHE A 225 3.09 0.05 -4.00
CA PHE A 225 3.02 -1.05 -3.06
C PHE A 225 2.83 -2.39 -3.76
N PHE A 226 3.15 -3.45 -3.04
CA PHE A 226 2.90 -4.83 -3.41
C PHE A 226 1.84 -5.41 -2.47
N VAL A 227 0.94 -6.21 -3.03
CA VAL A 227 -0.01 -7.03 -2.29
C VAL A 227 0.30 -8.49 -2.59
N PHE A 228 0.34 -9.30 -1.54
CA PHE A 228 0.58 -10.74 -1.57
C PHE A 228 -0.74 -11.41 -1.19
N VAL A 229 -1.15 -12.47 -1.88
CA VAL A 229 -2.45 -13.13 -1.66
C VAL A 229 -2.23 -14.60 -1.32
N ASP A 230 -2.54 -14.98 -0.09
CA ASP A 230 -2.54 -16.37 0.39
C ASP A 230 -3.12 -16.41 1.81
N ASP A 231 -3.85 -17.47 2.14
CA ASP A 231 -4.46 -17.65 3.48
C ASP A 231 -3.43 -18.07 4.55
N ASP A 232 -2.29 -18.64 4.17
CA ASP A 232 -1.22 -19.05 5.09
C ASP A 232 -0.16 -17.93 5.24
N PRO A 233 0.02 -17.35 6.44
CA PRO A 233 1.10 -16.40 6.73
C PRO A 233 2.50 -16.89 6.34
N LYS A 234 2.75 -18.21 6.34
CA LYS A 234 4.04 -18.76 5.90
C LYS A 234 4.25 -18.57 4.41
N THR A 235 3.22 -18.78 3.59
CA THR A 235 3.31 -18.56 2.14
C THR A 235 3.48 -17.07 1.86
N LEU A 236 2.72 -16.19 2.52
CA LEU A 236 2.89 -14.73 2.41
C LEU A 236 4.34 -14.30 2.69
N LEU A 237 4.99 -14.88 3.71
CA LEU A 237 6.39 -14.60 4.02
C LEU A 237 7.36 -15.18 2.97
N GLN A 238 7.06 -16.35 2.41
CA GLN A 238 7.85 -16.92 1.31
C GLN A 238 7.79 -16.03 0.07
N SER A 239 6.62 -15.50 -0.28
CA SER A 239 6.42 -14.59 -1.40
C SER A 239 7.08 -13.23 -1.16
N TYR A 240 6.99 -12.70 0.06
CA TYR A 240 7.72 -11.49 0.45
C TYR A 240 9.24 -11.65 0.31
N THR A 241 9.81 -12.77 0.76
CA THR A 241 11.25 -13.05 0.62
C THR A 241 11.65 -13.48 -0.78
N HIS A 242 10.73 -13.97 -1.60
CA HIS A 242 10.96 -14.15 -3.03
C HIS A 242 11.17 -12.80 -3.72
N LEU A 243 10.33 -11.81 -3.38
CA LEU A 243 10.44 -10.44 -3.90
C LEU A 243 11.67 -9.70 -3.36
N THR A 244 11.94 -9.80 -2.05
CA THR A 244 12.93 -8.94 -1.37
C THR A 244 14.29 -9.61 -1.13
N GLY A 245 14.40 -10.91 -1.42
CA GLY A 245 15.61 -11.71 -1.23
C GLY A 245 15.50 -12.67 -0.03
N ARG A 246 16.04 -13.89 -0.22
CA ARG A 246 16.11 -14.90 0.83
C ARG A 246 17.37 -14.72 1.66
N THR A 247 17.22 -14.68 2.98
CA THR A 247 18.36 -14.61 3.91
C THR A 247 19.23 -15.87 3.74
N PRO A 248 20.52 -15.74 3.42
CA PRO A 248 21.41 -16.89 3.37
C PRO A 248 21.58 -17.47 4.77
N LEU A 249 21.83 -18.78 4.86
CA LEU A 249 22.13 -19.40 6.14
C LEU A 249 23.38 -18.72 6.75
N PRO A 250 23.30 -18.15 7.96
CA PRO A 250 24.49 -17.60 8.61
C PRO A 250 25.49 -18.74 8.87
N PRO A 251 26.80 -18.43 8.99
CA PRO A 251 27.77 -19.45 9.33
C PRO A 251 27.43 -20.08 10.68
N ALA A 252 27.63 -21.40 10.82
CA ALA A 252 27.20 -22.15 12.00
C ALA A 252 27.72 -21.57 13.33
N TRP A 253 28.92 -20.97 13.33
CA TRP A 253 29.48 -20.33 14.53
C TRP A 253 28.68 -19.11 15.02
N ALA A 254 27.90 -18.45 14.14
CA ALA A 254 27.06 -17.31 14.52
C ALA A 254 25.84 -17.72 15.36
N MET A 255 25.47 -19.00 15.34
CA MET A 255 24.44 -19.57 16.23
C MET A 255 24.99 -19.99 17.59
N GLY A 256 26.30 -19.83 17.81
CA GLY A 256 26.94 -20.05 19.10
C GLY A 256 26.71 -18.91 20.08
N PHE A 257 27.35 -19.01 21.25
CA PHE A 257 27.36 -17.92 22.23
C PHE A 257 28.31 -16.80 21.77
N LEU A 258 27.85 -15.56 21.85
CA LEU A 258 28.63 -14.35 21.55
C LEU A 258 28.90 -13.59 22.86
N GLN A 259 30.15 -13.15 23.08
CA GLN A 259 30.60 -12.42 24.28
C GLN A 259 31.42 -11.19 23.91
#